data_AF-A0A7R9MEY5-F1
#
_entry.id   AF-A0A7R9MEY5-F1
#
_cell.length_a   1.000
_cell.length_b   1.000
_cell.length_c   1.000
_cell.angle_alpha   90.00
_cell.angle_beta   90.00
_cell.angle_gamma   90.00
#
_symmetry.space_group_name_H-M   'P 1'
#
loop_
_entity.id
_entity.type
_entity.pdbx_description
1 polymer ?
#
loop_
_entity_poly.entity_id
_entity_poly.type
_entity_poly.pdbx_seq_one_letter_code
_entity_poly.pdbx_strand_id
1 'polypeptide(L)'
;MQQRPRLLCLVTTTPDYHDTKAIAVNETWGKRCDTLLYVSSQTYDGLDVIKSNCSIENHDYLWCKNRQGLVEAHRRYNGSYDWLFKADDDTYVVIENLLHLVSGHNPSEAICAEAVNRLVTSFETKRKYCDISEEKGPDDVYFAACLEGSGTVMGDDRDSLGEPRFFHFAPDAMLNPHDTVYHKKAWLKNYATYNFSTGMQCCSSSTVSFHYVTPDYMYVLEFLLYKLKVQGID
;
A
#
# COMPACT_ATOMS: atom_id res chain seq x y z
N MET A 1 -15.98 -15.65 18.01
CA MET A 1 -15.37 -14.31 17.90
C MET A 1 -14.25 -14.43 16.88
N GLN A 2 -14.30 -13.66 15.79
CA GLN A 2 -13.23 -13.69 14.78
C GLN A 2 -12.03 -12.94 15.37
N GLN A 3 -10.83 -13.53 15.33
CA GLN A 3 -9.62 -12.88 15.81
C GLN A 3 -9.28 -11.68 14.91
N ARG A 4 -8.76 -10.59 15.50
CA ARG A 4 -8.26 -9.43 14.75
C ARG A 4 -7.15 -9.90 13.78
N PRO A 5 -7.21 -9.55 12.48
CA PRO A 5 -6.15 -9.91 11.54
C PRO A 5 -4.81 -9.26 11.92
N ARG A 6 -3.71 -10.03 11.81
CA ARG A 6 -2.34 -9.53 12.01
C ARG A 6 -1.80 -8.94 10.71
N LEU A 7 -1.34 -7.70 10.76
CA LEU A 7 -0.95 -6.93 9.59
C LEU A 7 0.54 -6.59 9.57
N LEU A 8 1.22 -7.02 8.51
CA LEU A 8 2.57 -6.55 8.17
C LEU A 8 2.45 -5.45 7.11
N CYS A 9 2.94 -4.26 7.43
CA CYS A 9 3.07 -3.14 6.50
C CYS A 9 4.50 -3.10 5.94
N LEU A 10 4.62 -3.10 4.61
CA LEU A 10 5.88 -3.03 3.90
C LEU A 10 5.93 -1.72 3.09
N VAL A 11 6.74 -0.76 3.53
CA VAL A 11 6.78 0.59 2.95
C VAL A 11 8.04 0.77 2.12
N THR A 12 7.89 1.09 0.85
CA THR A 12 9.01 1.38 -0.04
C THR A 12 9.46 2.82 0.11
N THR A 13 10.75 3.04 0.29
CA THR A 13 11.34 4.39 0.38
C THR A 13 12.74 4.45 -0.24
N THR A 14 13.30 5.64 -0.35
CA THR A 14 14.67 5.91 -0.81
C THR A 14 15.47 6.58 0.32
N PRO A 15 16.81 6.52 0.29
CA PRO A 15 17.64 7.15 1.32
C PRO A 15 17.33 8.64 1.55
N ASP A 16 17.02 9.37 0.48
CA ASP A 16 16.70 10.81 0.53
C ASP A 16 15.37 11.13 1.26
N TYR A 17 14.53 10.12 1.48
CA TYR A 17 13.21 10.28 2.09
C TYR A 17 13.09 9.62 3.46
N HIS A 18 14.18 9.08 4.01
CA HIS A 18 14.17 8.46 5.34
C HIS A 18 13.73 9.44 6.43
N ASP A 19 14.37 10.60 6.52
CA ASP A 19 14.15 11.62 7.57
C ASP A 19 12.95 12.55 7.31
N THR A 20 12.23 12.33 6.20
CA THR A 20 11.07 13.13 5.81
C THR A 20 9.82 12.28 5.68
N LYS A 21 9.69 11.53 4.57
CA LYS A 21 8.48 10.74 4.28
C LYS A 21 8.39 9.49 5.14
N ALA A 22 9.46 8.71 5.25
CA ALA A 22 9.42 7.45 5.98
C ALA A 22 9.22 7.66 7.49
N ILE A 23 9.84 8.70 8.06
CA ILE A 23 9.58 9.12 9.45
C ILE A 23 8.13 9.60 9.63
N ALA A 24 7.56 10.36 8.70
CA ALA A 24 6.15 10.74 8.79
C ALA A 24 5.21 9.52 8.80
N VAL A 25 5.49 8.50 7.98
CA VAL A 25 4.78 7.20 8.04
C VAL A 25 4.96 6.55 9.42
N ASN A 26 6.20 6.49 9.93
CA ASN A 26 6.54 5.88 11.23
C ASN A 26 5.83 6.58 12.39
N GLU A 27 5.65 7.89 12.28
CA GLU A 27 5.08 8.73 13.33
C GLU A 27 3.55 8.86 13.27
N THR A 28 2.93 8.47 12.16
CA THR A 28 1.49 8.58 11.93
C THR A 28 0.84 7.20 11.80
N TRP A 29 0.37 6.84 10.61
CA TRP A 29 -0.43 5.63 10.38
C TRP A 29 0.35 4.33 10.56
N GLY A 30 1.67 4.33 10.34
CA GLY A 30 2.52 3.15 10.48
C GLY A 30 2.50 2.57 11.89
N LYS A 31 2.26 3.41 12.91
CA LYS A 31 2.14 3.01 14.33
C LYS A 31 1.04 1.98 14.60
N ARG A 32 0.07 1.84 13.69
CA ARG A 32 -1.07 0.93 13.83
C ARG A 32 -0.88 -0.42 13.14
N CYS A 33 0.22 -0.61 12.41
CA CYS A 33 0.62 -1.91 11.89
C CYS A 33 1.16 -2.81 13.02
N ASP A 34 0.92 -4.12 12.95
CA ASP A 34 1.51 -5.06 13.92
C ASP A 34 3.00 -5.28 13.67
N THR A 35 3.42 -5.15 12.42
CA THR A 35 4.82 -5.10 12.00
C THR A 35 4.97 -4.05 10.90
N LEU A 36 5.92 -3.13 11.05
CA LEU A 36 6.21 -2.08 10.07
C LEU A 36 7.65 -2.24 9.60
N LEU A 37 7.82 -2.44 8.30
CA LEU A 37 9.13 -2.60 7.66
C LEU A 37 9.26 -1.61 6.52
N TYR A 38 10.47 -1.11 6.34
CA TYR A 38 10.83 -0.24 5.23
C TYR A 38 11.72 -0.97 4.25
N VAL A 39 11.58 -0.72 2.96
CA VAL A 39 12.47 -1.25 1.92
C VAL A 39 13.26 -0.10 1.31
N SER A 40 14.59 -0.14 1.43
CA SER A 40 15.47 0.91 0.91
C SER A 40 16.86 0.38 0.57
N SER A 41 17.65 1.10 -0.22
CA SER A 41 19.04 0.70 -0.53
C SER A 41 20.04 0.99 0.60
N GLN A 42 19.64 1.77 1.60
CA GLN A 42 20.44 2.09 2.78
C GLN A 42 19.61 1.90 4.05
N THR A 43 20.29 1.60 5.16
CA THR A 43 19.70 1.55 6.50
C THR A 43 19.57 2.96 7.07
N TYR A 44 18.67 3.13 8.05
CA TYR A 44 18.48 4.40 8.76
C TYR A 44 18.24 4.13 10.24
N ASP A 45 18.89 4.89 11.12
CA ASP A 45 18.70 4.74 12.56
C ASP A 45 17.31 5.23 12.98
N GLY A 46 16.55 4.39 13.67
CA GLY A 46 15.15 4.67 14.04
C GLY A 46 14.09 4.14 13.06
N LEU A 47 14.47 3.46 11.97
CA LEU A 47 13.56 2.74 11.07
C LEU A 47 13.99 1.28 10.89
N ASP A 48 13.03 0.36 10.88
CA ASP A 48 13.28 -1.06 10.60
C ASP A 48 13.40 -1.31 9.08
N VAL A 49 14.61 -1.10 8.56
CA VAL A 49 14.87 -1.18 7.11
C VAL A 49 15.36 -2.56 6.66
N ILE A 50 14.65 -3.16 5.71
CA ILE A 50 15.18 -4.18 4.81
C ILE A 50 16.05 -3.49 3.76
N LYS A 51 17.36 -3.63 3.92
CA LYS A 51 18.33 -3.13 2.94
C LYS A 51 18.28 -3.98 1.67
N SER A 52 17.83 -3.38 0.58
CA SER A 52 17.89 -3.93 -0.77
C SER A 52 19.29 -3.73 -1.37
N ASN A 53 19.74 -4.70 -2.16
CA ASN A 53 20.98 -4.58 -2.93
C ASN A 53 20.79 -3.86 -4.28
N CYS A 54 19.55 -3.45 -4.61
CA CYS A 54 19.26 -2.66 -5.80
C CYS A 54 19.70 -1.21 -5.56
N SER A 55 20.80 -0.79 -6.20
CA SER A 55 21.42 0.52 -5.98
C SER A 55 20.82 1.65 -6.82
N ILE A 56 20.01 1.34 -7.83
CA ILE A 56 19.41 2.34 -8.71
C ILE A 56 18.09 2.83 -8.10
N GLU A 57 18.08 4.11 -7.72
CA GLU A 57 16.97 4.80 -7.06
C GLU A 57 16.11 5.56 -8.08
N ASN A 58 15.24 4.85 -8.80
CA ASN A 58 14.23 5.47 -9.66
C ASN A 58 13.02 4.54 -9.89
N HIS A 59 11.96 5.07 -10.51
CA HIS A 59 10.73 4.33 -10.77
C HIS A 59 10.91 3.08 -11.65
N ASP A 60 11.87 3.11 -12.57
CA ASP A 60 12.13 2.01 -13.50
C ASP A 60 12.68 0.76 -12.78
N TYR A 61 13.27 0.90 -11.59
CA TYR A 61 13.90 -0.21 -10.83
C TYR A 61 13.16 -0.56 -9.54
N LEU A 62 11.91 -0.10 -9.39
CA LEU A 62 11.07 -0.43 -8.23
C LEU A 62 10.84 -1.94 -8.11
N TRP A 63 10.71 -2.66 -9.23
CA TRP A 63 10.57 -4.11 -9.23
C TRP A 63 11.68 -4.82 -8.45
N CYS A 64 12.95 -4.52 -8.77
CA CYS A 64 14.10 -5.08 -8.07
C CYS A 64 13.99 -4.89 -6.55
N LYS A 65 13.77 -3.64 -6.13
CA LYS A 65 13.72 -3.26 -4.72
C LYS A 65 12.56 -3.94 -4.00
N ASN A 66 11.35 -3.82 -4.53
CA ASN A 66 10.16 -4.32 -3.87
C ASN A 66 10.09 -5.84 -3.87
N ARG A 67 10.58 -6.50 -4.92
CA ARG A 67 10.73 -7.97 -4.93
C ARG A 67 11.68 -8.42 -3.82
N GLN A 68 12.88 -7.84 -3.72
CA GLN A 68 13.83 -8.19 -2.65
C GLN A 68 13.25 -7.90 -1.26
N GLY A 69 12.59 -6.75 -1.10
CA GLY A 69 11.91 -6.37 0.14
C GLY A 69 10.83 -7.37 0.55
N LEU A 70 9.97 -7.78 -0.39
CA LEU A 70 8.91 -8.74 -0.15
C LEU A 70 9.45 -10.12 0.22
N VAL A 71 10.45 -10.62 -0.52
CA VAL A 71 11.08 -11.92 -0.25
C VAL A 71 11.68 -11.94 1.16
N GLU A 72 12.41 -10.88 1.53
CA GLU A 72 13.06 -10.81 2.83
C GLU A 72 12.07 -10.59 3.98
N ALA A 73 11.02 -9.78 3.78
CA ALA A 73 9.94 -9.62 4.75
C ALA A 73 9.23 -10.96 4.99
N HIS A 74 8.90 -11.67 3.91
CA HIS A 74 8.29 -12.99 4.00
C HIS A 74 9.23 -13.98 4.70
N ARG A 75 10.53 -14.03 4.36
CA ARG A 75 11.51 -14.90 5.00
C ARG A 75 11.61 -14.67 6.52
N ARG A 76 11.55 -13.40 6.97
CA ARG A 76 11.66 -13.03 8.39
C ARG A 76 10.37 -13.27 9.19
N TYR A 77 9.21 -13.06 8.57
CA TYR A 77 7.93 -12.96 9.28
C TYR A 77 6.87 -13.97 8.81
N ASN A 78 7.22 -14.98 7.99
CA ASN A 78 6.28 -16.03 7.59
C ASN A 78 5.66 -16.69 8.83
N GLY A 79 4.33 -16.83 8.83
CA GLY A 79 3.55 -17.32 9.97
C GLY A 79 3.22 -16.27 11.05
N SER A 80 3.85 -15.10 11.03
CA SER A 80 3.64 -14.02 12.02
C SER A 80 2.61 -12.97 11.61
N TYR A 81 2.20 -12.95 10.35
CA TYR A 81 1.13 -12.08 9.83
C TYR A 81 0.08 -12.89 9.08
N ASP A 82 -1.13 -12.34 8.98
CA ASP A 82 -2.22 -12.90 8.17
C ASP A 82 -2.34 -12.13 6.83
N TRP A 83 -2.01 -10.83 6.85
CA TRP A 83 -2.08 -9.93 5.71
C TRP A 83 -0.79 -9.13 5.55
N LEU A 84 -0.36 -8.95 4.30
CA LEU A 84 0.74 -8.06 3.94
C LEU A 84 0.19 -6.90 3.13
N PHE A 85 0.48 -5.67 3.57
CA PHE A 85 0.12 -4.46 2.87
C PHE A 85 1.36 -3.72 2.42
N LYS A 86 1.55 -3.60 1.09
CA LYS A 86 2.64 -2.81 0.50
C LYS A 86 2.15 -1.40 0.22
N ALA A 87 2.94 -0.40 0.59
CA ALA A 87 2.68 1.01 0.31
C ALA A 87 3.96 1.75 -0.09
N ASP A 88 3.80 2.92 -0.69
CA ASP A 88 4.89 3.88 -0.89
C ASP A 88 4.95 4.85 0.30
N ASP A 89 6.09 5.53 0.46
CA ASP A 89 6.33 6.48 1.55
C ASP A 89 5.52 7.78 1.48
N ASP A 90 4.77 8.01 0.40
CA ASP A 90 3.81 9.11 0.23
C ASP A 90 2.35 8.63 0.20
N THR A 91 2.08 7.48 0.80
CA THR A 91 0.71 6.97 1.03
C THR A 91 0.29 7.20 2.48
N TYR A 92 -0.94 7.64 2.70
CA TYR A 92 -1.58 7.64 4.03
C TYR A 92 -2.65 6.55 4.11
N VAL A 93 -2.68 5.80 5.22
CA VAL A 93 -3.55 4.63 5.38
C VAL A 93 -4.37 4.73 6.67
N VAL A 94 -5.67 4.50 6.56
CA VAL A 94 -6.56 4.29 7.71
C VAL A 94 -6.54 2.79 8.05
N ILE A 95 -5.62 2.38 8.93
CA ILE A 95 -5.35 0.97 9.22
C ILE A 95 -6.59 0.22 9.74
N GLU A 96 -7.43 0.88 10.52
CA GLU A 96 -8.70 0.33 11.01
C GLU A 96 -9.64 -0.04 9.86
N ASN A 97 -9.72 0.80 8.84
CA ASN A 97 -10.53 0.52 7.65
C ASN A 97 -9.92 -0.60 6.80
N LEU A 98 -8.58 -0.65 6.70
CA LEU A 98 -7.88 -1.77 6.05
C LEU A 98 -8.16 -3.09 6.77
N LEU A 99 -8.05 -3.12 8.10
CA LEU A 99 -8.32 -4.29 8.93
C LEU A 99 -9.79 -4.74 8.81
N HIS A 100 -10.73 -3.78 8.77
CA HIS A 100 -12.14 -4.08 8.55
C HIS A 100 -12.37 -4.72 7.17
N LEU A 101 -11.77 -4.15 6.12
CA LEU A 101 -11.82 -4.68 4.76
C LEU A 101 -11.33 -6.14 4.70
N VAL A 102 -10.15 -6.42 5.23
CA VAL A 102 -9.56 -7.76 5.14
C VAL A 102 -10.21 -8.78 6.09
N SER A 103 -10.90 -8.33 7.14
CA SER A 103 -11.67 -9.22 8.03
C SER A 103 -12.85 -9.89 7.33
N GLY A 104 -13.37 -9.27 6.26
CA GLY A 104 -14.45 -9.82 5.42
C GLY A 104 -13.98 -10.76 4.31
N HIS A 105 -12.67 -10.89 4.08
CA HIS A 105 -12.11 -11.67 2.99
C HIS A 105 -11.69 -13.08 3.44
N ASN A 106 -11.84 -14.05 2.53
CA ASN A 106 -11.31 -15.39 2.72
C ASN A 106 -9.78 -15.36 2.53
N PRO A 107 -8.96 -16.03 3.37
CA PRO A 107 -7.52 -16.20 3.13
C PRO A 107 -7.13 -16.81 1.77
N SER A 108 -8.05 -17.18 0.89
CA SER A 108 -7.77 -17.58 -0.50
C SER A 108 -7.93 -16.45 -1.52
N GLU A 109 -8.41 -15.26 -1.12
CA GLU A 109 -8.76 -14.11 -1.98
C GLU A 109 -7.91 -12.88 -1.59
N ALA A 110 -7.19 -12.29 -2.56
CA ALA A 110 -6.23 -11.17 -2.39
C ALA A 110 -5.09 -11.41 -1.36
N ILE A 111 -4.16 -10.44 -1.20
CA ILE A 111 -2.79 -10.57 -0.61
C ILE A 111 -2.76 -10.96 0.89
N CYS A 112 -3.23 -12.16 1.19
CA CYS A 112 -3.05 -12.87 2.44
C CYS A 112 -1.66 -13.54 2.48
N ALA A 113 -1.29 -14.09 3.64
CA ALA A 113 -0.06 -14.84 3.79
C ALA A 113 0.09 -15.98 2.76
N GLU A 114 -1.00 -16.64 2.35
CA GLU A 114 -0.95 -17.69 1.33
C GLU A 114 -0.61 -17.15 -0.07
N ALA A 115 -1.24 -16.05 -0.48
CA ALA A 115 -0.94 -15.38 -1.75
C ALA A 115 0.53 -14.91 -1.79
N VAL A 116 1.05 -14.39 -0.68
CA VAL A 116 2.48 -14.02 -0.57
C VAL A 116 3.38 -15.27 -0.69
N ASN A 117 3.04 -16.38 -0.04
CA ASN A 117 3.78 -17.65 -0.18
C ASN A 117 3.84 -18.11 -1.66
N ARG A 118 2.70 -18.09 -2.37
CA ARG A 118 2.62 -18.45 -3.80
C ARG A 118 3.46 -17.51 -4.66
N LEU A 119 3.38 -16.21 -4.39
CA LEU A 119 4.13 -15.18 -5.09
C LEU A 119 5.65 -15.36 -4.93
N VAL A 120 6.13 -15.49 -3.69
CA VAL A 120 7.55 -15.67 -3.39
C VAL A 120 8.09 -16.95 -4.03
N THR A 121 7.33 -18.04 -3.98
CA THR A 121 7.71 -19.32 -4.62
C THR A 121 7.72 -19.19 -6.16
N SER A 122 6.91 -18.29 -6.73
CA SER A 122 6.82 -18.09 -8.18
C SER A 122 7.97 -17.28 -8.77
N PHE A 123 8.71 -16.51 -7.96
CA PHE A 123 9.80 -15.64 -8.44
C PHE A 123 10.99 -16.37 -9.09
N GLU A 124 11.10 -17.69 -8.95
CA GLU A 124 12.17 -18.45 -9.60
C GLU A 124 11.74 -19.07 -10.94
N THR A 125 10.47 -18.93 -11.32
CA THR A 125 9.87 -19.67 -12.44
C THR A 125 10.36 -19.24 -13.84
N LYS A 126 11.23 -18.22 -13.94
CA LYS A 126 11.66 -17.57 -15.21
C LYS A 126 10.50 -17.17 -16.14
N ARG A 127 9.28 -17.15 -15.61
CA ARG A 127 8.08 -16.71 -16.30
C ARG A 127 8.12 -15.18 -16.39
N LYS A 128 7.59 -14.63 -17.48
CA LYS A 128 7.38 -13.18 -17.60
C LYS A 128 6.70 -12.64 -16.33
N TYR A 129 7.24 -11.54 -15.80
CA TYR A 129 6.82 -10.87 -14.54
C TYR A 129 7.18 -11.58 -13.23
N CYS A 130 7.62 -12.84 -13.28
CA CYS A 130 8.16 -13.55 -12.13
C CYS A 130 9.66 -13.87 -12.28
N ASP A 131 10.36 -13.33 -13.27
CA ASP A 131 11.79 -13.60 -13.46
C ASP A 131 12.63 -12.69 -12.55
N ILE A 132 13.35 -13.29 -11.59
CA ILE A 132 14.25 -12.54 -10.70
C ILE A 132 15.42 -11.88 -11.41
N SER A 133 15.81 -12.34 -12.60
CA SER A 133 16.88 -11.72 -13.38
C SER A 133 16.45 -10.40 -14.02
N GLU A 134 15.14 -10.15 -14.11
CA GLU A 134 14.61 -8.85 -14.52
C GLU A 134 14.68 -7.90 -13.32
N GLU A 135 15.45 -6.82 -13.46
CA GLU A 135 15.56 -5.78 -12.42
C GLU A 135 14.68 -4.56 -12.73
N LYS A 136 14.37 -4.33 -14.01
CA LYS A 136 13.63 -3.18 -14.49
C LYS A 136 12.14 -3.52 -14.65
N GLY A 137 11.29 -2.65 -14.12
CA GLY A 137 9.86 -2.69 -14.39
C GLY A 137 9.01 -2.00 -13.34
N PRO A 138 7.78 -1.63 -13.71
CA PRO A 138 6.75 -1.20 -12.75
C PRO A 138 6.41 -2.38 -11.82
N ASP A 139 6.63 -2.21 -10.53
CA ASP A 139 6.51 -3.27 -9.53
C ASP A 139 5.08 -3.78 -9.38
N ASP A 140 4.10 -2.87 -9.43
CA ASP A 140 2.67 -3.16 -9.34
C ASP A 140 2.18 -4.09 -10.46
N VAL A 141 2.54 -3.81 -11.72
CA VAL A 141 2.21 -4.66 -12.87
C VAL A 141 2.86 -6.03 -12.74
N TYR A 142 4.10 -6.07 -12.25
CA TYR A 142 4.85 -7.32 -12.11
C TYR A 142 4.30 -8.18 -10.98
N PHE A 143 4.01 -7.60 -9.82
CA PHE A 143 3.36 -8.31 -8.72
C PHE A 143 1.99 -8.84 -9.14
N ALA A 144 1.14 -8.01 -9.77
CA ALA A 144 -0.18 -8.41 -10.20
C ALA A 144 -0.12 -9.57 -11.20
N ALA A 145 0.68 -9.46 -12.26
CA ALA A 145 0.82 -10.52 -13.26
C ALA A 145 1.49 -11.78 -12.68
N CYS A 146 2.40 -11.62 -11.72
CA CYS A 146 3.04 -12.75 -11.06
C CYS A 146 2.05 -13.51 -10.15
N LEU A 147 1.24 -12.79 -9.37
CA LEU A 147 0.17 -13.33 -8.51
C LEU A 147 -0.92 -14.03 -9.32
N GLU A 148 -1.41 -13.41 -10.40
CA GLU A 148 -2.46 -13.99 -11.23
C GLU A 148 -2.00 -15.33 -11.82
N GLY A 149 -0.79 -15.37 -12.39
CA GLY A 149 -0.26 -16.62 -12.93
C GLY A 149 0.22 -17.64 -11.90
N SER A 150 0.22 -17.31 -10.60
CA SER A 150 0.36 -18.28 -9.51
C SER A 150 -0.99 -18.84 -9.04
N GLY A 151 -2.09 -18.46 -9.71
CA GLY A 151 -3.45 -18.88 -9.40
C GLY A 151 -4.09 -18.10 -8.25
N THR A 152 -3.60 -16.91 -7.95
CA THR A 152 -4.21 -16.00 -6.95
C THR A 152 -5.36 -15.23 -7.60
N VAL A 153 -6.52 -15.20 -6.93
CA VAL A 153 -7.67 -14.41 -7.37
C VAL A 153 -7.59 -13.01 -6.74
N MET A 154 -7.67 -11.98 -7.57
CA MET A 154 -7.74 -10.59 -7.12
C MET A 154 -9.14 -10.32 -6.54
N GLY A 155 -9.19 -9.79 -5.32
CA GLY A 155 -10.44 -9.46 -4.62
C GLY A 155 -11.05 -8.12 -5.05
N ASP A 156 -12.32 -7.90 -4.70
CA ASP A 156 -12.99 -6.61 -4.86
C ASP A 156 -12.74 -5.75 -3.61
N ASP A 157 -12.11 -4.61 -3.80
CA ASP A 157 -11.71 -3.69 -2.76
C ASP A 157 -12.71 -2.56 -2.53
N ARG A 158 -13.88 -2.57 -3.18
CA ARG A 158 -14.95 -1.58 -2.97
C ARG A 158 -15.81 -1.90 -1.75
N ASP A 159 -16.46 -0.89 -1.19
CA ASP A 159 -17.39 -1.09 -0.09
C ASP A 159 -18.74 -1.71 -0.52
N SER A 160 -19.66 -1.87 0.42
CA SER A 160 -20.99 -2.46 0.16
C SER A 160 -21.87 -1.64 -0.79
N LEU A 161 -21.53 -0.36 -1.04
CA LEU A 161 -22.20 0.52 -2.00
C LEU A 161 -21.50 0.52 -3.36
N GLY A 162 -20.38 -0.19 -3.49
CA GLY A 162 -19.56 -0.22 -4.70
C GLY A 162 -18.64 1.00 -4.83
N GLU A 163 -18.37 1.70 -3.73
CA GLU A 163 -17.47 2.87 -3.72
C GLU A 163 -16.01 2.43 -3.53
N PRO A 164 -15.05 3.06 -4.24
CA PRO A 164 -13.63 2.75 -4.08
C PRO A 164 -13.13 3.12 -2.68
N ARG A 165 -12.18 2.31 -2.16
CA ARG A 165 -11.52 2.55 -0.87
C ARG A 165 -10.03 2.88 -0.99
N PHE A 166 -9.39 2.62 -2.12
CA PHE A 166 -7.99 2.95 -2.39
C PHE A 166 -7.90 4.05 -3.45
N PHE A 167 -7.28 5.17 -3.11
CA PHE A 167 -7.20 6.33 -3.99
C PHE A 167 -5.77 6.63 -4.45
N HIS A 168 -5.60 6.72 -5.77
CA HIS A 168 -4.34 7.03 -6.43
C HIS A 168 -3.91 8.51 -6.34
N PHE A 169 -4.66 9.33 -5.58
CA PHE A 169 -4.42 10.76 -5.44
C PHE A 169 -4.67 11.21 -4.01
N ALA A 170 -4.11 12.37 -3.66
CA ALA A 170 -4.27 12.97 -2.35
C ALA A 170 -5.74 13.36 -2.07
N PRO A 171 -6.14 13.47 -0.80
CA PRO A 171 -7.54 13.74 -0.44
C PRO A 171 -8.07 15.04 -1.04
N ASP A 172 -7.28 16.12 -1.07
CA ASP A 172 -7.65 17.39 -1.70
C ASP A 172 -7.96 17.23 -3.19
N ALA A 173 -7.15 16.46 -3.92
CA ALA A 173 -7.41 16.16 -5.33
C ALA A 173 -8.65 15.29 -5.56
N MET A 174 -9.04 14.46 -4.59
CA MET A 174 -10.24 13.61 -4.68
C MET A 174 -11.51 14.35 -4.26
N LEU A 175 -11.44 15.14 -3.18
CA LEU A 175 -12.59 15.75 -2.52
C LEU A 175 -12.93 17.14 -3.07
N ASN A 176 -11.97 17.88 -3.64
CA ASN A 176 -12.23 19.20 -4.20
C ASN A 176 -12.78 19.07 -5.63
N PRO A 177 -14.08 19.35 -5.88
CA PRO A 177 -14.67 19.25 -7.22
C PRO A 177 -14.14 20.33 -8.18
N HIS A 178 -13.47 21.36 -7.66
CA HIS A 178 -12.86 22.44 -8.44
C HIS A 178 -11.38 22.19 -8.74
N ASP A 179 -10.82 21.07 -8.29
CA ASP A 179 -9.45 20.73 -8.64
C ASP A 179 -9.34 20.40 -10.14
N THR A 180 -8.59 21.25 -10.84
CA THR A 180 -8.29 21.10 -12.27
C THR A 180 -7.41 19.89 -12.60
N VAL A 181 -6.78 19.26 -11.58
CA VAL A 181 -6.08 17.97 -11.70
C VAL A 181 -7.05 16.86 -12.15
N TYR A 182 -8.37 17.02 -11.97
CA TYR A 182 -9.37 16.10 -12.51
C TYR A 182 -9.19 15.81 -14.02
N HIS A 183 -8.81 16.80 -14.82
CA HIS A 183 -8.52 16.59 -16.25
C HIS A 183 -7.24 15.78 -16.50
N LYS A 184 -6.29 15.80 -15.57
CA LYS A 184 -5.08 14.95 -15.60
C LYS A 184 -5.35 13.51 -15.15
N LYS A 185 -6.55 13.20 -14.63
CA LYS A 185 -6.95 11.82 -14.25
C LYS A 185 -7.51 11.01 -15.43
N ALA A 186 -7.50 11.55 -16.65
CA ALA A 186 -8.03 10.87 -17.83
C ALA A 186 -7.32 9.53 -18.11
N TRP A 187 -6.02 9.44 -17.81
CA TRP A 187 -5.28 8.18 -17.95
C TRP A 187 -5.80 7.12 -16.98
N LEU A 188 -6.15 7.48 -15.75
CA LEU A 188 -6.61 6.53 -14.73
C LEU A 188 -7.91 5.84 -15.17
N LYS A 189 -8.76 6.53 -15.93
CA LYS A 189 -9.97 5.91 -16.52
C LYS A 189 -9.65 4.75 -17.48
N ASN A 190 -8.45 4.71 -18.06
CA ASN A 190 -8.03 3.64 -18.96
C ASN A 190 -7.50 2.40 -18.21
N TYR A 191 -7.16 2.54 -16.93
CA TYR A 191 -6.64 1.44 -16.09
C TYR A 191 -7.59 1.04 -14.97
N ALA A 192 -8.55 1.90 -14.62
CA ALA A 192 -9.52 1.64 -13.58
C ALA A 192 -10.53 0.57 -14.04
N THR A 193 -10.61 -0.52 -13.28
CA THR A 193 -11.63 -1.56 -13.47
C THR A 193 -13.04 -1.02 -13.23
N TYR A 194 -13.17 -0.04 -12.33
CA TYR A 194 -14.44 0.55 -11.92
C TYR A 194 -14.44 2.06 -12.11
N ASN A 195 -15.63 2.61 -12.38
CA ASN A 195 -15.80 4.06 -12.43
C ASN A 195 -15.61 4.66 -11.03
N PHE A 196 -14.95 5.83 -10.98
CA PHE A 196 -14.82 6.63 -9.77
C PHE A 196 -15.35 8.04 -10.03
N SER A 197 -15.73 8.72 -8.96
CA SER A 197 -16.14 10.12 -8.98
C SER A 197 -15.19 10.97 -8.12
N THR A 198 -15.38 12.29 -8.14
CA THR A 198 -14.69 13.26 -7.27
C THR A 198 -15.71 14.19 -6.62
N GLY A 199 -15.28 14.92 -5.59
CA GLY A 199 -16.15 15.75 -4.76
C GLY A 199 -16.42 15.10 -3.40
N MET A 200 -17.13 15.79 -2.53
CA MET A 200 -17.38 15.31 -1.15
C MET A 200 -18.11 13.96 -1.06
N GLN A 201 -18.78 13.56 -2.14
CA GLN A 201 -19.50 12.29 -2.28
C GLN A 201 -18.71 11.20 -3.01
N CYS A 202 -17.43 11.42 -3.35
CA CYS A 202 -16.66 10.45 -4.15
C CYS A 202 -16.27 9.18 -3.43
N CYS A 203 -16.10 9.31 -2.12
CA CYS A 203 -15.11 8.55 -1.43
C CYS A 203 -15.78 7.82 -0.29
N SER A 204 -15.58 6.50 -0.27
CA SER A 204 -16.21 5.63 0.70
C SER A 204 -16.01 6.15 2.12
N SER A 205 -17.07 6.11 2.92
CA SER A 205 -16.96 6.35 4.37
C SER A 205 -16.00 5.37 5.05
N SER A 206 -15.66 4.25 4.38
CA SER A 206 -14.66 3.27 4.78
C SER A 206 -13.35 3.35 3.96
N THR A 207 -13.01 4.53 3.46
CA THR A 207 -11.76 4.78 2.70
C THR A 207 -10.54 4.24 3.44
N VAL A 208 -9.71 3.47 2.72
CA VAL A 208 -8.51 2.83 3.25
C VAL A 208 -7.26 3.68 3.03
N SER A 209 -7.04 4.23 1.83
CA SER A 209 -5.80 4.98 1.57
C SER A 209 -5.93 6.08 0.53
N PHE A 210 -5.01 7.03 0.62
CA PHE A 210 -4.73 8.05 -0.38
C PHE A 210 -3.23 8.05 -0.71
N HIS A 211 -2.89 8.27 -1.97
CA HIS A 211 -1.51 8.41 -2.47
C HIS A 211 -1.13 9.90 -2.64
N TYR A 212 0.15 10.19 -2.92
CA TYR A 212 0.70 11.55 -3.04
C TYR A 212 0.46 12.45 -1.81
N VAL A 213 0.38 11.86 -0.63
CA VAL A 213 0.20 12.58 0.63
C VAL A 213 1.57 13.01 1.15
N THR A 214 1.77 14.32 1.26
CA THR A 214 3.03 14.89 1.79
C THR A 214 3.17 14.60 3.29
N PRO A 215 4.40 14.63 3.85
CA PRO A 215 4.63 14.46 5.29
C PRO A 215 3.72 15.35 6.16
N ASP A 216 3.68 16.66 5.88
CA ASP A 216 2.82 17.61 6.59
C ASP A 216 1.34 17.21 6.51
N TYR A 217 0.90 16.75 5.34
CA TYR A 217 -0.48 16.31 5.16
C TYR A 217 -0.77 15.02 5.94
N MET A 218 0.20 14.10 6.07
CA MET A 218 0.05 12.92 6.94
C MET A 218 -0.20 13.32 8.40
N TYR A 219 0.56 14.29 8.94
CA TYR A 219 0.34 14.77 10.31
C TYR A 219 -1.01 15.48 10.48
N VAL A 220 -1.45 16.25 9.47
CA VAL A 220 -2.78 16.86 9.48
C VAL A 220 -3.87 15.80 9.50
N LEU A 221 -3.79 14.78 8.64
CA LEU A 221 -4.75 13.67 8.63
C LEU A 221 -4.73 12.90 9.96
N GLU A 222 -3.55 12.64 10.52
CA GLU A 222 -3.40 12.01 11.84
C GLU A 222 -4.11 12.79 12.94
N PHE A 223 -3.92 14.10 12.96
CA PHE A 223 -4.56 14.97 13.94
C PHE A 223 -6.08 14.97 13.77
N LEU A 224 -6.57 15.16 12.55
CA LEU A 224 -8.00 15.26 12.27
C LEU A 224 -8.74 13.93 12.53
N LEU A 225 -8.13 12.79 12.20
CA LEU A 225 -8.77 11.48 12.32
C LEU A 225 -8.68 10.91 13.74
N TYR A 226 -7.57 11.12 14.45
CA TYR A 226 -7.28 10.39 15.70
C TYR A 226 -7.08 11.27 16.94
N LYS A 227 -6.98 12.59 16.81
CA LYS A 227 -6.69 13.49 17.94
C LYS A 227 -7.79 14.52 18.17
N LEU A 228 -8.28 15.13 17.09
CA LEU A 228 -9.29 16.17 17.15
C LEU A 228 -10.61 15.59 17.68
N LYS A 229 -11.19 16.27 18.68
CA LYS A 229 -12.54 16.00 19.17
C LYS A 229 -13.36 17.27 19.01
N VAL A 230 -14.31 17.27 18.09
CA VAL A 230 -15.23 18.39 17.93
C VAL A 230 -16.27 18.31 19.06
N GLN A 231 -16.38 19.38 19.85
CA GLN A 231 -17.32 19.42 20.97
C GLN A 231 -18.71 19.81 20.46
N GLY A 232 -19.76 19.11 20.94
CA GLY A 232 -21.15 19.45 20.63
C GLY A 232 -21.64 18.99 19.25
N ILE A 233 -20.94 18.06 18.62
CA ILE A 233 -21.41 17.29 17.46
C ILE A 233 -21.42 15.84 17.92
N ASP A 234 -22.61 15.22 17.94
CA ASP A 234 -22.83 13.81 18.27
C ASP A 234 -22.45 12.89 17.09
#